data_AF-A0A1I7M230-F1
#
_entry.id   AF-A0A1I7M230-F1
#
_cell.length_a   1.000
_cell.length_b   1.000
_cell.length_c   1.000
_cell.angle_alpha   90.00
_cell.angle_beta   90.00
_cell.angle_gamma   90.00
#
_symmetry.space_group_name_H-M   'P 1'
#
loop_
_entity.id
_entity.type
_entity.pdbx_description
1 polymer ?
#
loop_
_entity_poly.entity_id
_entity_poly.type
_entity_poly.pdbx_seq_one_letter_code
_entity_poly.pdbx_strand_id
1 'polypeptide(L)' 'MNRTIKDATVKRYHYDSHGQLRAHLADFVSAYNFARRLKTLRGLTPYEAICKAWSAEPCRFRSNPLHQMPGPNI' A
#
# COMPACT_ATOMS: atom_id res chain seq x y z
N MET A 1 3.18 -4.57 9.83
CA MET A 1 3.47 -4.35 8.40
C MET A 1 4.92 -4.00 8.16
N ASN A 2 5.47 -2.89 8.68
CA ASN A 2 6.89 -2.53 8.47
C ASN A 2 7.88 -3.63 8.88
N ARG A 3 7.61 -4.35 9.98
CA ARG A 3 8.41 -5.51 10.37
C ARG A 3 8.25 -6.69 9.42
N THR A 4 7.03 -6.99 8.97
CA THR A 4 6.72 -8.06 8.00
C THR A 4 7.37 -7.80 6.64
N ILE A 5 7.29 -6.58 6.13
CA ILE A 5 7.93 -6.16 4.87
C ILE A 5 9.44 -6.29 5.02
N LYS A 6 10.03 -5.75 6.10
CA LYS A 6 11.48 -5.89 6.36
C LYS A 6 11.92 -7.35 6.47
N ASP A 7 11.20 -8.19 7.20
CA ASP A 7 11.57 -9.60 7.36
C ASP A 7 11.45 -10.36 6.03
N ALA A 8 10.44 -10.06 5.20
CA ALA A 8 10.32 -10.64 3.86
C ALA A 8 11.47 -10.17 2.95
N THR A 9 11.65 -8.85 2.81
CA THR A 9 12.57 -8.29 1.80
C THR A 9 14.05 -8.38 2.19
N VAL A 10 14.38 -8.49 3.49
CA VAL A 10 15.79 -8.50 3.95
C VAL A 10 16.28 -9.90 4.31
N LYS A 11 15.41 -10.80 4.79
CA LYS A 11 15.85 -12.11 5.31
C LYS A 11 15.34 -13.32 4.55
N ARG A 12 14.24 -13.19 3.80
CA ARG A 12 13.47 -14.36 3.32
C ARG A 12 13.51 -14.54 1.80
N TYR A 13 13.72 -13.48 1.05
CA TYR A 13 13.77 -13.50 -0.41
C TYR A 13 15.11 -12.95 -0.90
N HIS A 14 15.77 -13.71 -1.79
CA HIS A 14 16.83 -13.17 -2.64
C HIS A 14 16.18 -12.54 -3.87
N TYR A 15 16.66 -11.37 -4.28
CA TYR A 15 16.21 -10.70 -5.49
C TYR A 15 17.34 -10.66 -6.49
N ASP A 16 17.13 -11.24 -7.67
CA ASP A 16 18.16 -11.25 -8.73
C ASP A 16 18.26 -9.91 -9.44
N SER A 17 17.21 -9.08 -9.32
CA SER A 17 17.19 -7.72 -9.86
C SER A 17 16.37 -6.76 -9.02
N HIS A 18 16.67 -5.47 -9.17
CA HIS A 18 15.86 -4.39 -8.61
C HIS A 18 14.40 -4.43 -9.11
N GLY A 19 14.15 -4.97 -10.31
CA GLY A 19 12.81 -5.15 -10.84
C GLY A 19 11.96 -6.12 -10.00
N GLN A 20 12.52 -7.27 -9.63
CA GLN A 20 11.85 -8.24 -8.76
C GLN A 20 11.52 -7.65 -7.38
N LEU A 21 12.47 -6.90 -6.79
CA LEU A 21 12.24 -6.21 -5.52
C LEU A 21 11.10 -5.19 -5.63
N ARG A 22 11.07 -4.38 -6.70
CA ARG A 22 10.03 -3.36 -6.92
C ARG A 22 8.65 -3.99 -7.09
N ALA A 23 8.54 -5.06 -7.87
CA ALA A 23 7.28 -5.78 -8.07
C ALA A 23 6.76 -6.34 -6.73
N HIS A 24 7.61 -7.04 -5.98
CA HIS A 24 7.23 -7.62 -4.70
C HIS A 24 6.82 -6.55 -3.66
N LEU A 25 7.52 -5.41 -3.62
CA LEU A 25 7.13 -4.28 -2.78
C LEU A 25 5.78 -3.70 -3.20
N ALA A 26 5.51 -3.58 -4.51
CA ALA A 26 4.24 -3.10 -5.02
C ALA A 26 3.08 -4.01 -4.60
N ASP A 27 3.26 -5.33 -4.69
CA ASP A 27 2.26 -6.32 -4.26
C ASP A 27 1.98 -6.21 -2.76
N PHE A 28 3.03 -6.08 -1.93
CA PHE A 28 2.87 -5.89 -0.49
C PHE A 28 2.13 -4.61 -0.13
N VAL A 29 2.47 -3.50 -0.78
CA VAL A 29 1.83 -2.20 -0.55
C VAL A 29 0.38 -2.24 -1.00
N SER A 30 0.10 -2.83 -2.17
CA SER A 30 -1.26 -3.03 -2.66
C SER A 30 -2.08 -3.89 -1.68
N ALA A 31 -1.57 -5.07 -1.30
CA ALA A 31 -2.23 -5.93 -0.32
C ALA A 31 -2.48 -5.19 1.01
N TYR A 32 -1.54 -4.39 1.49
CA TYR A 32 -1.77 -3.59 2.70
C TYR A 32 -2.89 -2.58 2.54
N ASN A 33 -2.86 -1.83 1.44
CA ASN A 33 -3.77 -0.73 1.20
C ASN A 33 -5.21 -1.19 0.99
N PHE A 34 -5.41 -2.40 0.46
CA PHE A 34 -6.73 -2.88 0.04
C PHE A 34 -7.26 -4.12 0.79
N ALA A 35 -6.41 -4.99 1.34
CA ALA A 35 -6.88 -6.30 1.81
C ALA A 35 -7.62 -6.27 3.16
N ARG A 36 -7.26 -5.38 4.10
CA ARG A 36 -7.84 -5.42 5.45
C ARG A 36 -8.20 -4.05 6.00
N ARG A 37 -9.41 -3.97 6.54
CA ARG A 37 -9.91 -2.84 7.34
C ARG A 37 -9.27 -2.84 8.72
N LEU A 38 -8.77 -1.68 9.15
CA LEU A 38 -8.02 -1.53 10.40
C LEU A 38 -8.86 -0.85 11.47
N LYS A 39 -8.94 -1.44 12.67
CA LYS A 39 -9.65 -0.85 13.81
C LYS A 39 -9.11 0.54 14.19
N THR A 40 -7.80 0.73 14.09
CA THR A 40 -7.12 2.01 14.34
C THR A 40 -7.54 3.11 13.35
N LEU A 41 -7.97 2.72 12.14
CA LEU A 41 -8.51 3.61 11.12
C LEU A 41 -10.05 3.64 11.15
N ARG A 42 -10.65 3.30 12.30
CA ARG A 42 -12.11 3.24 12.49
C ARG A 42 -12.81 2.30 11.49
N GLY A 43 -12.15 1.20 11.15
CA GLY A 43 -12.67 0.21 10.21
C GLY A 43 -12.47 0.58 8.73
N LEU A 44 -11.67 1.60 8.41
CA LEU A 44 -11.25 1.88 7.04
C LEU A 44 -10.05 1.04 6.64
N THR A 45 -9.92 0.74 5.35
CA THR A 45 -8.65 0.32 4.77
C THR A 45 -7.67 1.50 4.74
N PRO A 46 -6.35 1.26 4.67
CA PRO A 46 -5.40 2.35 4.53
C PRO A 46 -5.69 3.23 3.30
N TYR A 47 -6.10 2.63 2.16
CA TYR A 47 -6.49 3.40 0.98
C TYR A 47 -7.69 4.31 1.24
N GLU A 48 -8.76 3.77 1.82
CA GLU A 48 -9.96 4.56 2.16
C GLU A 48 -9.63 5.72 3.12
N ALA A 49 -8.75 5.48 4.09
CA ALA A 49 -8.30 6.52 5.02
C ALA A 49 -7.49 7.62 4.30
N ILE A 50 -6.63 7.27 3.34
CA ILE A 50 -5.87 8.22 2.52
C ILE A 50 -6.83 9.05 1.66
N CYS A 51 -7.79 8.42 0.97
CA CYS A 51 -8.78 9.12 0.16
C CYS A 51 -9.61 10.08 0.99
N LYS A 52 -10.03 9.66 2.20
CA LYS A 52 -10.77 10.53 3.13
C LYS A 52 -9.93 11.73 3.58
N ALA A 53 -8.65 11.52 3.92
CA ALA A 53 -7.75 12.60 4.30
C ALA A 53 -7.49 13.56 3.13
N TRP A 54 -7.35 13.03 1.91
CA TRP A 54 -7.20 13.83 0.70
C TRP A 54 -8.43 14.68 0.42
N SER A 55 -9.65 14.13 0.52
CA SER A 55 -10.88 14.90 0.31
C SER A 55 -11.07 16.02 1.35
N ALA A 56 -10.58 15.83 2.58
CA ALA A 56 -10.65 16.84 3.62
C ALA A 56 -9.59 17.93 3.47
N GLU A 57 -8.34 17.56 3.13
CA GLU A 57 -7.19 18.46 3.10
C GLU A 57 -6.32 18.20 1.85
N PRO A 58 -6.83 18.45 0.63
CA PRO A 58 -6.14 18.07 -0.60
C PRO A 58 -4.78 18.77 -0.76
N CYS A 59 -4.63 19.99 -0.24
CA CYS A 59 -3.39 20.77 -0.31
C CYS A 59 -2.19 20.12 0.41
N ARG A 60 -2.44 19.15 1.31
CA ARG A 60 -1.37 18.41 2.01
C ARG A 60 -0.78 17.28 1.19
N PHE A 61 -1.41 16.94 0.06
CA PHE A 61 -1.01 15.84 -0.79
C PHE A 61 -0.43 16.37 -2.10
N ARG A 62 0.67 15.77 -2.53
CA ARG A 62 1.29 16.09 -3.82
C ARG A 62 0.49 15.55 -5.01
N SER A 63 -0.34 14.54 -4.80
CA SER A 63 -1.04 13.83 -5.88
C SER A 63 -2.39 13.30 -5.42
N ASN A 64 -3.32 13.16 -6.37
CA ASN A 64 -4.67 12.64 -6.10
C ASN A 64 -4.65 11.09 -6.01
N PRO A 65 -5.05 10.50 -4.86
CA PRO A 65 -5.07 9.05 -4.67
C PRO A 65 -6.25 8.34 -5.35
N LEU A 66 -7.28 9.07 -5.81
CA LEU A 66 -8.50 8.48 -6.39
C LEU A 66 -8.25 7.69 -7.67
N HIS A 67 -7.12 7.92 -8.36
CA HIS A 67 -6.77 7.19 -9.58
C HIS A 67 -6.01 5.88 -9.31
N GLN A 68 -5.68 5.57 -8.05
CA GLN A 68 -4.84 4.43 -7.68
C GLN A 68 -5.63 3.17 -7.27
N MET A 69 -6.82 2.96 -7.85
CA MET A 69 -7.52 1.69 -7.67
C MET A 69 -6.75 0.59 -8.42
N PRO A 70 -6.37 -0.52 -7.76
CA PRO A 70 -5.90 -1.70 -8.47
C PRO A 70 -7.06 -2.18 -9.31
N GLY A 71 -6.89 -2.19 -10.64
CA GLY A 71 -7.81 -2.90 -11.51
C GLY A 71 -7.86 -4.38 -11.13
N PRO A 72 -8.90 -5.12 -11.55
CA PRO A 72 -8.95 -6.57 -11.33
C PRO A 72 -7.69 -7.22 -11.92
N ASN A 73 -6.93 -7.92 -11.08
CA ASN A 73 -5.89 -8.84 -11.51
C ASN A 73 -6.61 -10.00 -12.23
N ILE A 74 -6.61 -9.97 -13.57
CA ILE A 74 -7.04 -11.09 -14.42
C ILE A 74 -5.83 -11.98 -14.67
#